data_AF-A0A2A3MQ16-F1
#
_entry.id   AF-A0A2A3MQ16-F1
#
_cell.length_a   1.000
_cell.length_b   1.000
_cell.length_c   1.000
_cell.angle_alpha   90.00
_cell.angle_beta   90.00
_cell.angle_gamma   90.00
#
_symmetry.space_group_name_H-M   'P 1'
#
loop_
_entity.id
_entity.type
_entity.pdbx_description
1 polymer ?
#
loop_
_entity_poly.entity_id
_entity_poly.type
_entity_poly.pdbx_seq_one_letter_code
_entity_poly.pdbx_strand_id
1 'polypeptide(L)'
;MNIGEIFNQNGRLTGSIATRTIDLPRIGLRKVMSENEKAPVYEILALNVARRWVQVGALWEAASKRTGEVFLAGNIDDPSLPEPLPIALFPADHGGYMVAWRRDTMRSDFGGSMGTSRTNYDDRGSRDEGGFGDSTAGADGELAGAGAAFGEEDPF
;
A
#
# COMPACT_ATOMS: atom_id res chain seq x y z
N MET A 1 -3.62 -11.18 14.35
CA MET A 1 -3.83 -12.54 13.81
C MET A 1 -2.47 -13.11 13.46
N ASN A 2 -2.09 -14.30 13.92
CA ASN A 2 -0.83 -14.95 13.48
C ASN A 2 -1.02 -15.48 12.05
N ILE A 3 -0.06 -15.21 11.17
CA ILE A 3 -0.04 -15.60 9.77
C ILE A 3 1.29 -16.29 9.36
N GLY A 4 2.18 -16.57 10.30
CA GLY A 4 3.48 -17.16 9.97
C GLY A 4 4.44 -17.24 11.13
N GLU A 5 5.53 -17.94 10.91
CA GLU A 5 6.59 -18.12 11.90
C GLU A 5 7.96 -18.03 11.22
N ILE A 6 8.92 -17.47 11.94
CA ILE A 6 10.32 -17.34 11.54
C ILE A 6 11.16 -18.01 12.60
N PHE A 7 12.17 -18.75 12.16
CA PHE A 7 13.09 -19.50 13.00
C PHE A 7 14.51 -18.99 12.78
N ASN A 8 15.31 -19.01 13.85
CA ASN A 8 16.75 -18.82 13.73
C ASN A 8 17.41 -20.18 13.44
N GLN A 9 18.02 -20.31 12.27
CA GLN A 9 18.78 -21.47 11.85
C GLN A 9 20.21 -21.05 11.60
N ASN A 10 21.09 -21.29 12.56
CA ASN A 10 22.53 -20.97 12.48
C ASN A 10 22.79 -19.49 12.12
N GLY A 11 22.07 -18.57 12.78
CA GLY A 11 22.19 -17.13 12.55
C GLY A 11 21.43 -16.60 11.33
N ARG A 12 20.68 -17.47 10.64
CA ARG A 12 19.77 -17.07 9.55
C ARG A 12 18.34 -17.13 10.03
N LEU A 13 17.64 -16.00 9.92
CA LEU A 13 16.23 -15.91 10.21
C LEU A 13 15.44 -16.27 8.96
N THR A 14 14.76 -17.41 8.98
CA THR A 14 13.97 -17.92 7.85
C THR A 14 12.65 -18.49 8.31
N GLY A 15 11.61 -18.36 7.49
CA GLY A 15 10.27 -18.76 7.87
C GLY A 15 9.30 -18.82 6.72
N SER A 16 8.02 -18.76 7.05
CA SER A 16 6.93 -18.69 6.08
C SER A 16 5.85 -17.72 6.54
N ILE A 17 5.11 -17.18 5.58
CA ILE A 17 3.94 -16.33 5.80
C ILE A 17 2.84 -16.81 4.87
N ALA A 18 1.66 -17.07 5.41
CA ALA A 18 0.51 -17.55 4.64
C ALA A 18 -0.80 -16.92 5.11
N THR A 19 -1.63 -16.53 4.13
CA THR A 19 -3.04 -16.15 4.29
C THR A 19 -3.86 -16.82 3.20
N ARG A 20 -5.16 -16.50 3.07
CA ARG A 20 -6.01 -17.12 2.05
C ARG A 20 -5.50 -16.92 0.60
N THR A 21 -4.88 -15.78 0.31
CA THR A 21 -4.45 -15.41 -1.06
C THR A 21 -2.96 -15.14 -1.19
N ILE A 22 -2.21 -15.22 -0.09
CA ILE A 22 -0.76 -15.01 -0.06
C ILE A 22 -0.14 -16.27 0.48
N ASP A 23 0.78 -16.86 -0.27
CA ASP A 23 1.59 -17.98 0.18
C ASP A 23 3.07 -17.66 -0.10
N LEU A 24 3.79 -17.28 0.96
CA LEU A 24 5.24 -17.09 0.97
C LEU A 24 5.85 -18.24 1.77
N PRO A 25 6.00 -19.44 1.18
CA PRO A 25 6.42 -20.64 1.90
C PRO A 25 7.87 -20.57 2.37
N ARG A 26 8.64 -19.61 1.83
CA ARG A 26 10.01 -19.35 2.25
C ARG A 26 10.31 -17.85 2.19
N ILE A 27 10.51 -17.28 3.36
CA ILE A 27 11.06 -15.93 3.54
C ILE A 27 12.39 -15.98 4.29
N GLY A 28 13.18 -14.93 4.12
CA GLY A 28 14.38 -14.69 4.90
C GLY A 28 14.42 -13.25 5.39
N LEU A 29 14.92 -13.03 6.61
CA LEU A 29 15.22 -11.69 7.10
C LEU A 29 16.71 -11.42 6.93
N ARG A 30 17.04 -10.41 6.13
CA ARG A 30 18.43 -9.95 5.95
C ARG A 30 18.66 -8.75 6.86
N LYS A 31 19.63 -8.85 7.77
CA LYS A 31 19.99 -7.74 8.65
C LYS A 31 20.56 -6.61 7.81
N VAL A 32 20.08 -5.40 8.05
CA VAL A 32 20.59 -4.18 7.42
C VAL A 32 21.66 -3.60 8.33
N MET A 33 22.81 -3.29 7.74
CA MET A 33 23.91 -2.62 8.42
C MET A 33 23.93 -1.17 7.95
N SER A 34 23.49 -0.25 8.80
CA SER A 34 23.45 1.18 8.51
C SER A 34 23.73 1.98 9.77
N GLU A 35 24.38 3.13 9.61
CA GLU A 35 24.56 4.11 10.69
C GLU A 35 23.35 5.05 10.82
N ASN A 36 22.41 5.01 9.87
CA ASN A 36 21.20 5.82 9.91
C ASN A 36 20.16 5.18 10.84
N GLU A 37 19.79 5.88 11.92
CA GLU A 37 18.77 5.43 12.88
C GLU A 37 17.40 5.17 12.27
N LYS A 38 17.08 5.81 11.13
CA LYS A 38 15.82 5.60 10.41
C LYS A 38 15.87 4.39 9.46
N ALA A 39 17.03 3.78 9.29
CA ALA A 39 17.16 2.59 8.46
C ALA A 39 16.36 1.43 9.06
N PRO A 40 15.80 0.54 8.22
CA PRO A 40 15.23 -0.69 8.73
C PRO A 40 16.30 -1.55 9.41
N VAL A 41 15.86 -2.37 10.36
CA VAL A 41 16.71 -3.38 11.03
C VAL A 41 16.86 -4.62 10.13
N TYR A 42 15.79 -4.99 9.42
CA TYR A 42 15.76 -6.11 8.49
C TYR A 42 15.06 -5.76 7.18
N GLU A 43 15.54 -6.36 6.11
CA GLU A 43 14.81 -6.50 4.85
C GLU A 43 14.14 -7.87 4.81
N ILE A 44 12.92 -7.91 4.27
CA ILE A 44 12.17 -9.14 4.05
C ILE A 44 12.47 -9.62 2.64
N LEU A 45 13.04 -10.80 2.51
CA LEU A 45 13.33 -11.44 1.23
C LEU A 45 12.38 -12.61 1.01
N ALA A 46 11.89 -12.75 -0.22
CA ALA A 46 11.10 -13.90 -0.67
C ALA A 46 11.65 -14.44 -2.00
N LEU A 47 11.29 -15.68 -2.34
CA LEU A 47 11.59 -16.23 -3.67
C LEU A 47 10.53 -15.77 -4.67
N ASN A 48 10.96 -15.17 -5.78
CA ASN A 48 10.07 -14.92 -6.91
C ASN A 48 9.84 -16.20 -7.74
N VAL A 49 9.02 -16.09 -8.80
CA VAL A 49 8.70 -17.20 -9.72
C VAL A 49 9.94 -17.84 -10.37
N ALA A 50 11.03 -17.08 -10.52
CA ALA A 50 12.31 -17.57 -11.04
C ALA A 50 13.25 -18.11 -9.94
N ARG A 51 12.76 -18.29 -8.71
CA ARG A 51 13.49 -18.77 -7.53
C ARG A 51 14.68 -17.90 -7.15
N ARG A 52 14.59 -16.60 -7.40
CA ARG A 52 15.58 -15.60 -6.96
C ARG A 52 15.07 -14.88 -5.73
N TRP A 53 15.96 -14.63 -4.78
CA TRP A 53 15.66 -13.79 -3.62
C TRP A 53 15.45 -12.35 -4.07
N VAL A 54 14.26 -11.83 -3.79
CA VAL A 54 13.89 -10.43 -4.01
C VAL A 54 13.44 -9.82 -2.71
N GLN A 55 13.73 -8.54 -2.51
CA GLN A 55 13.21 -7.79 -1.38
C GLN A 55 11.75 -7.48 -1.61
N VAL A 56 10.91 -7.81 -0.64
CA VAL A 56 9.46 -7.61 -0.67
C VAL A 56 8.98 -6.79 0.52
N GLY A 57 9.89 -6.20 1.30
CA GLY A 57 9.53 -5.45 2.48
C GLY A 57 10.70 -5.14 3.39
N ALA A 58 10.38 -4.50 4.51
CA ALA A 58 11.36 -4.09 5.52
C ALA A 58 10.70 -4.01 6.90
N LEU A 59 11.54 -4.07 7.95
CA LEU A 59 11.14 -4.10 9.35
C LEU A 59 11.98 -3.12 10.18
N TRP A 60 11.33 -2.42 11.09
CA TRP A 60 11.91 -1.51 12.07
C TRP A 60 11.62 -1.98 13.49
N GLU A 61 12.44 -1.56 14.43
CA GLU A 61 12.15 -1.76 15.85
C GLU A 61 11.00 -0.86 16.31
N ALA A 62 10.09 -1.43 17.09
CA ALA A 62 8.98 -0.71 17.70
C ALA A 62 8.76 -1.22 19.13
N ALA A 63 8.14 -0.39 19.97
CA ALA A 63 7.78 -0.76 21.33
C ALA A 63 6.27 -0.71 21.54
N SER A 64 5.74 -1.72 22.23
CA SER A 64 4.32 -1.78 22.59
C SER A 64 4.00 -0.65 23.58
N LYS A 65 3.03 0.20 23.23
CA LYS A 65 2.59 1.29 24.13
C LYS A 65 2.02 0.79 25.46
N ARG A 66 1.52 -0.45 25.49
CA ARG A 66 0.87 -1.04 26.67
C ARG A 66 1.85 -1.82 27.55
N THR A 67 2.71 -2.62 26.94
CA THR A 67 3.58 -3.57 27.66
C THR A 67 5.04 -3.12 27.70
N GLY A 68 5.44 -2.15 26.85
CA GLY A 68 6.84 -1.76 26.67
C GLY A 68 7.67 -2.77 25.89
N GLU A 69 7.10 -3.91 25.51
CA GLU A 69 7.81 -4.97 24.80
C GLU A 69 8.26 -4.51 23.42
N VAL A 70 9.51 -4.82 23.10
CA VAL A 70 10.12 -4.54 21.81
C VAL A 70 9.74 -5.62 20.80
N PHE A 71 9.32 -5.19 19.63
CA PHE A 71 8.94 -6.05 18.51
C PHE A 71 9.40 -5.41 17.20
N LEU A 72 9.32 -6.16 16.10
CA LEU A 72 9.61 -5.62 14.77
C LEU A 72 8.31 -5.29 14.05
N ALA A 73 8.23 -4.14 13.39
CA ALA A 73 7.06 -3.70 12.63
C ALA A 73 7.46 -3.28 11.22
N GLY A 74 6.60 -3.53 10.25
CA GLY A 74 6.86 -3.12 8.87
C GLY A 74 5.78 -3.58 7.91
N ASN A 75 6.12 -3.63 6.63
CA ASN A 75 5.18 -4.02 5.57
C ASN A 75 5.82 -5.02 4.62
N ILE A 76 4.99 -5.90 4.05
CA ILE A 76 5.29 -6.60 2.80
C ILE A 76 4.64 -5.78 1.69
N ASP A 77 5.46 -5.26 0.79
CA ASP A 77 5.06 -4.39 -0.32
C ASP A 77 5.71 -4.92 -1.60
N ASP A 78 4.91 -5.62 -2.41
CA ASP A 78 5.32 -6.20 -3.68
C ASP A 78 4.31 -5.79 -4.75
N PRO A 79 4.71 -5.51 -6.00
CA PRO A 79 3.80 -5.09 -7.07
C PRO A 79 2.63 -6.04 -7.35
N SER A 80 2.71 -7.31 -6.94
CA SER A 80 1.60 -8.25 -7.04
C SER A 80 0.51 -8.06 -5.98
N LEU A 81 0.76 -7.27 -4.95
CA LEU A 81 -0.20 -6.96 -3.90
C LEU A 81 -1.01 -5.71 -4.27
N PRO A 82 -2.34 -5.70 -4.00
CA PRO A 82 -3.17 -4.51 -4.24
C PRO A 82 -2.86 -3.37 -3.27
N GLU A 83 -2.33 -3.68 -2.08
CA GLU A 83 -1.89 -2.74 -1.05
C GLU A 83 -0.76 -3.38 -0.21
N PRO A 84 0.12 -2.57 0.41
CA PRO A 84 1.11 -3.09 1.35
C PRO A 84 0.44 -3.85 2.50
N LEU A 85 0.99 -5.01 2.87
CA LEU A 85 0.51 -5.82 3.98
C LEU A 85 1.25 -5.48 5.28
N PRO A 86 0.61 -4.84 6.27
CA PRO A 86 1.28 -4.47 7.51
C PRO A 86 1.48 -5.68 8.42
N ILE A 87 2.72 -5.90 8.85
CA ILE A 87 3.07 -7.02 9.71
C ILE A 87 3.82 -6.56 10.97
N ALA A 88 3.69 -7.35 12.02
CA ALA A 88 4.44 -7.24 13.25
C ALA A 88 5.03 -8.59 13.62
N LEU A 89 6.28 -8.62 14.04
CA LEU A 89 7.01 -9.82 14.43
C LEU A 89 7.31 -9.74 15.92
N PHE A 90 6.71 -10.64 16.67
CA PHE A 90 6.91 -10.75 18.11
C PHE A 90 7.92 -11.86 18.41
N PRO A 91 8.90 -11.64 19.31
CA PRO A 91 9.81 -12.70 19.73
C PRO A 91 9.04 -13.95 20.17
N ALA A 92 9.55 -15.11 19.77
CA ALA A 92 8.97 -16.41 20.09
C ALA A 92 9.94 -17.23 20.94
N ASP A 93 9.41 -18.18 21.72
CA ASP A 93 10.18 -19.01 22.66
C ASP A 93 11.30 -19.82 21.98
N HIS A 94 11.13 -20.16 20.70
CA HIS A 94 12.13 -20.87 19.89
C HIS A 94 13.27 -19.98 19.35
N GLY A 95 13.40 -18.74 19.85
CA GLY A 95 14.45 -17.81 19.45
C GLY A 95 14.25 -17.21 18.05
N GLY A 96 13.03 -17.26 17.54
CA GLY A 96 12.60 -16.66 16.27
C GLY A 96 11.48 -15.64 16.47
N TYR A 97 10.53 -15.57 15.54
CA TYR A 97 9.42 -14.64 15.60
C TYR A 97 8.09 -15.27 15.20
N MET A 98 7.01 -14.88 15.89
CA MET A 98 5.64 -15.04 15.43
C MET A 98 5.26 -13.86 14.55
N VAL A 99 4.77 -14.12 13.34
CA VAL A 99 4.36 -13.07 12.40
C VAL A 99 2.87 -12.81 12.57
N ALA A 100 2.53 -11.61 13.01
CA ALA A 100 1.16 -11.17 13.14
C ALA A 100 0.81 -10.13 12.07
N TRP A 101 -0.39 -10.27 11.51
CA TRP A 101 -1.03 -9.23 10.73
C TRP A 101 -2.15 -8.56 11.52
N ARG A 102 -2.34 -7.27 11.24
CA ARG A 102 -3.48 -6.46 11.66
C ARG A 102 -3.98 -5.66 10.46
N ARG A 103 -5.30 -5.62 10.26
CA ARG A 103 -5.89 -4.53 9.47
C ARG A 103 -5.83 -3.30 10.34
N ASP A 104 -5.30 -2.21 9.81
CA ASP A 104 -5.73 -0.91 10.30
C ASP A 104 -7.23 -0.83 10.00
N THR A 105 -8.04 -0.96 11.04
CA THR A 105 -9.44 -0.62 10.95
C THR A 105 -9.46 0.85 10.55
N MET A 106 -9.78 1.13 9.29
CA MET A 106 -9.96 2.50 8.82
C MET A 106 -10.78 3.25 9.89
N ARG A 107 -10.18 4.29 10.49
CA ARG A 107 -10.57 5.00 11.73
C ARG A 107 -9.87 4.52 13.02
N SER A 108 -8.61 4.94 13.20
CA SER A 108 -8.20 5.44 14.51
C SER A 108 -8.02 6.95 14.34
N ASP A 109 -8.89 7.72 14.97
CA ASP A 109 -8.97 9.18 14.93
C ASP A 109 -7.66 9.86 15.37
N PHE A 110 -6.75 10.08 14.43
CA PHE A 110 -5.70 11.08 14.58
C PHE A 110 -5.97 12.20 13.59
N GLY A 111 -6.70 13.21 14.07
CA GLY A 111 -6.74 14.53 13.47
C GLY A 111 -5.31 15.00 13.23
N GLY A 112 -5.03 15.27 11.97
CA GLY A 112 -3.69 15.61 11.51
C GLY A 112 -3.74 15.71 10.00
N SER A 113 -4.46 16.73 9.54
CA SER A 113 -4.35 17.25 8.18
C SER A 113 -2.88 17.56 7.88
N MET A 114 -2.11 16.54 7.50
CA MET A 114 -0.86 16.70 6.79
C MET A 114 -1.24 16.64 5.31
N GLY A 115 -1.40 17.84 4.76
CA GLY A 115 -2.08 18.09 3.51
C GLY A 115 -1.54 17.26 2.35
N THR A 116 -2.39 16.36 1.86
CA THR A 116 -2.56 16.30 0.41
C THR A 116 -3.05 17.68 -0.01
N SER A 117 -2.22 18.42 -0.74
CA SER A 117 -2.56 19.68 -1.38
C SER A 117 -3.84 19.50 -2.20
N ARG A 118 -4.99 19.74 -1.57
CA ARG A 118 -6.19 20.15 -2.26
C ARG A 118 -5.94 21.60 -2.59
N THR A 119 -5.43 21.84 -3.80
CA THR A 119 -5.36 23.18 -4.38
C THR A 119 -6.80 23.68 -4.43
N ASN A 120 -7.15 24.51 -3.46
CA ASN A 120 -8.45 25.13 -3.31
C ASN A 120 -8.51 26.28 -4.31
N TYR A 121 -8.95 26.01 -5.53
CA TYR A 121 -9.31 27.06 -6.48
C TYR A 121 -10.68 27.61 -6.10
N ASP A 122 -10.69 28.51 -5.11
CA ASP A 122 -11.80 29.41 -4.83
C ASP A 122 -11.23 30.70 -4.22
N ASP A 123 -10.52 31.47 -5.03
CA ASP A 123 -10.38 32.91 -4.81
C ASP A 123 -10.86 33.65 -6.06
N ARG A 124 -12.04 34.23 -5.93
CA ARG A 124 -12.68 35.07 -6.94
C ARG A 124 -12.00 36.43 -6.94
N GLY A 125 -11.17 36.69 -7.95
CA GLY A 125 -10.55 38.00 -8.14
C GLY A 125 -10.06 38.24 -9.56
N SER A 126 -10.99 38.64 -10.44
CA SER A 126 -10.80 39.51 -11.62
C SER A 126 -9.73 39.22 -12.68
N ARG A 127 -10.29 39.03 -13.89
CA ARG A 127 -9.90 39.55 -15.22
C ARG A 127 -8.88 38.80 -16.08
N ASP A 128 -9.25 38.82 -17.37
CA ASP A 128 -8.55 38.50 -18.62
C ASP A 128 -8.46 37.01 -18.96
N GLU A 129 -9.36 36.50 -19.80
CA GLU A 129 -9.32 36.54 -21.28
C GLU A 129 -8.58 35.31 -21.83
N GLY A 130 -9.30 34.43 -22.56
CA GLY A 130 -8.67 33.45 -23.45
C GLY A 130 -8.85 31.96 -23.14
N GLY A 131 -10.09 31.47 -23.31
CA GLY A 131 -10.46 30.23 -24.00
C GLY A 131 -9.68 28.92 -23.85
N PHE A 132 -10.37 27.90 -23.31
CA PHE A 132 -10.37 26.53 -23.85
C PHE A 132 -11.76 25.89 -23.68
N GLY A 133 -12.44 25.65 -24.82
CA GLY A 133 -13.45 24.60 -25.01
C GLY A 133 -14.87 24.88 -24.50
N ASP A 134 -15.69 25.48 -25.35
CA ASP A 134 -17.15 25.56 -25.16
C ASP A 134 -17.75 24.14 -25.15
N SER A 135 -18.54 23.81 -24.15
CA SER A 135 -19.17 22.48 -24.02
C SER A 135 -20.40 22.40 -24.92
N THR A 136 -20.55 21.33 -25.70
CA THR A 136 -21.70 21.09 -26.62
C THR A 136 -22.97 20.60 -25.91
N ALA A 137 -23.05 20.74 -24.60
CA ALA A 137 -24.21 20.33 -23.80
C ALA A 137 -24.97 21.57 -23.31
N GLY A 138 -26.28 21.61 -23.57
CA GLY A 138 -27.18 22.61 -23.00
C GLY A 138 -27.28 22.49 -21.48
N ALA A 139 -27.66 23.58 -20.81
CA ALA A 139 -27.68 23.68 -19.35
C ALA A 139 -28.73 22.76 -18.66
N ASP A 140 -29.61 22.14 -19.43
CA ASP A 140 -30.63 21.17 -19.02
C ASP A 140 -30.35 19.75 -19.56
N GLY A 141 -29.19 19.52 -20.18
CA GLY A 141 -28.73 18.22 -20.63
C GLY A 141 -29.17 17.80 -22.03
N GLU A 142 -29.80 18.68 -22.82
CA GLU A 142 -30.00 18.42 -24.24
C GLU A 142 -28.72 18.66 -25.06
N LEU A 143 -28.49 17.78 -26.04
CA LEU A 143 -27.43 17.93 -27.03
C LEU A 143 -27.80 19.09 -27.97
N ALA A 144 -27.06 20.18 -27.93
CA ALA A 144 -27.19 21.24 -28.93
C ALA A 144 -26.61 20.75 -30.26
N GLY A 145 -27.44 20.15 -31.11
CA GLY A 145 -27.03 19.77 -32.47
C GLY A 145 -27.77 18.64 -33.17
N ALA A 146 -28.93 18.19 -32.70
CA ALA A 146 -29.73 17.17 -33.42
C ALA A 146 -30.91 17.82 -34.15
N GLY A 147 -30.65 18.39 -35.32
CA GLY A 147 -31.68 19.04 -36.13
C GLY A 147 -31.24 19.37 -37.55
N ALA A 148 -30.79 18.38 -38.32
CA ALA A 148 -30.75 18.48 -39.78
C ALA A 148 -31.11 17.12 -40.41
N ALA A 149 -32.09 17.17 -41.31
CA ALA A 149 -32.89 16.07 -41.82
C ALA A 149 -32.11 14.95 -42.51
N PHE A 150 -32.43 13.70 -42.15
CA PHE A 150 -32.41 12.60 -43.10
C PHE A 150 -33.87 12.28 -43.41
N GLY A 151 -34.33 12.82 -44.54
CA GLY A 151 -35.64 12.51 -45.09
C GLY A 151 -35.73 11.03 -45.49
N GLU A 152 -36.97 10.54 -45.43
CA GLU A 152 -37.47 9.31 -46.03
C GLU A 152 -36.75 8.89 -47.32
N GLU A 153 -36.42 7.60 -47.44
CA GLU A 153 -37.07 6.68 -48.38
C GLU A 153 -36.41 5.27 -48.27
N ASP A 154 -37.16 4.30 -47.71
CA ASP A 154 -37.06 2.87 -48.05
C ASP A 154 -37.81 2.65 -49.40
N PRO A 155 -37.74 1.50 -50.10
CA PRO A 155 -36.73 0.44 -50.18
C PRO A 155 -36.36 0.08 -51.65
N PHE A 156 -35.28 -0.66 -51.90
CA PHE A 156 -35.13 -1.79 -52.86
C PHE A 156 -33.72 -2.36 -52.79
#